data_AF-A0A933MLJ8-F1
#
_entry.id   AF-A0A933MLJ8-F1
#
_cell.length_a   1.000
_cell.length_b   1.000
_cell.length_c   1.000
_cell.angle_alpha   90.00
_cell.angle_beta   90.00
_cell.angle_gamma   90.00
#
_symmetry.space_group_name_H-M   'P 1'
#
loop_
_entity.id
_entity.type
_entity.pdbx_description
1 polymer ?
#
loop_
_entity_poly.entity_id
_entity_poly.type
_entity_poly.pdbx_seq_one_letter_code
_entity_poly.pdbx_strand_id
1 'polypeptide(L)'
;LYRHELRLFQNLFLPSVKLVRKVRVGSRVRRVYDRPQTPFERVLACPEADRLKVAQLQALRKQLDPFALAEAIDQKLTQLYALAHHRTRHQPQPKPPAPTAVERQAVQALSERFGIPVSVGSEGGRSKGKSRGK
;
A
#
# COMPACT_ATOMS: atom_id res chain seq x y z
N LEU A 1 2.37 12.33 -8.47
CA LEU A 1 3.64 12.10 -9.20
C LEU A 1 3.49 11.08 -10.34
N TYR A 2 3.00 9.85 -10.11
CA TYR A 2 2.90 8.78 -11.15
C TYR A 2 1.48 8.52 -11.70
N ARG A 3 0.47 9.31 -11.29
CA ARG A 3 -0.94 9.05 -11.63
C ARG A 3 -1.20 9.05 -13.13
N HIS A 4 -0.50 9.90 -13.88
CA HIS A 4 -0.73 10.02 -15.32
C HIS A 4 -0.27 8.76 -16.05
N GLU A 5 0.96 8.32 -15.78
CA GLU A 5 1.58 7.17 -16.41
C GLU A 5 0.82 5.90 -16.04
N LEU A 6 0.47 5.77 -14.75
CA LEU A 6 -0.30 4.63 -14.26
C LEU A 6 -1.67 4.55 -14.92
N ARG A 7 -2.35 5.68 -15.13
CA ARG A 7 -3.66 5.71 -15.83
C ARG A 7 -3.49 5.21 -17.26
N LEU A 8 -2.47 5.66 -17.98
CA LEU A 8 -2.21 5.21 -19.35
C LEU A 8 -1.91 3.71 -19.37
N PHE A 9 -1.05 3.25 -18.47
CA PHE A 9 -0.63 1.85 -18.40
C PHE A 9 -1.81 0.91 -18.13
N GLN A 10 -2.60 1.22 -17.10
CA GLN A 10 -3.75 0.41 -16.70
C GLN A 10 -4.85 0.37 -17.75
N ASN A 11 -5.15 1.51 -18.38
CA ASN A 11 -6.28 1.60 -19.31
C ASN A 11 -5.94 1.10 -20.71
N LEU A 12 -4.72 1.35 -21.17
CA LEU A 12 -4.31 1.02 -22.53
C LEU A 12 -3.65 -0.35 -22.65
N PHE A 13 -2.98 -0.88 -21.62
CA PHE A 13 -2.14 -2.07 -21.78
C PHE A 13 -2.47 -3.23 -20.82
N LEU A 14 -3.00 -2.97 -19.63
CA LEU A 14 -3.29 -4.04 -18.67
C LEU A 14 -4.69 -4.64 -18.87
N PRO A 15 -4.81 -5.97 -19.06
CA PRO A 15 -6.09 -6.63 -19.13
C PRO A 15 -6.76 -6.66 -17.75
N SER A 16 -8.08 -6.50 -17.74
CA SER A 16 -8.91 -6.57 -16.54
C SER A 16 -10.09 -7.53 -16.75
N VAL A 17 -10.42 -8.31 -15.72
CA VAL A 17 -11.61 -9.16 -15.69
C VAL A 17 -12.76 -8.44 -15.01
N LYS A 18 -13.91 -8.41 -15.66
CA LYS A 18 -15.14 -7.83 -15.12
C LYS A 18 -16.09 -8.94 -14.68
N LEU A 19 -16.79 -8.71 -13.58
CA LEU A 19 -17.86 -9.59 -13.13
C LEU A 19 -19.08 -9.39 -14.02
N VAL A 20 -19.51 -10.44 -14.73
CA VAL A 20 -20.68 -10.38 -15.62
C VAL A 20 -21.96 -10.56 -14.81
N ARG A 21 -22.00 -11.59 -13.97
CA ARG A 21 -23.18 -11.88 -13.14
C ARG A 21 -22.86 -12.73 -11.94
N LYS A 22 -23.78 -12.72 -10.97
CA LYS A 22 -23.81 -13.63 -9.84
C LYS A 22 -25.00 -14.57 -9.98
N VAL A 23 -24.81 -15.83 -9.64
CA VAL A 23 -25.82 -16.88 -9.72
C VAL A 23 -25.93 -17.55 -8.36
N ARG A 24 -27.14 -17.59 -7.80
CA ARG A 24 -27.40 -18.35 -6.57
C ARG A 24 -27.62 -19.82 -6.95
N VAL A 25 -26.89 -20.73 -6.31
CA VAL A 25 -27.03 -22.17 -6.47
C VAL A 25 -27.19 -22.75 -5.06
N GLY A 26 -28.44 -23.00 -4.67
CA GLY A 26 -28.80 -23.36 -3.29
C GLY A 26 -28.30 -22.32 -2.28
N SER A 27 -27.47 -22.75 -1.33
CA SER A 27 -26.88 -21.90 -0.30
C SER A 27 -25.60 -21.16 -0.73
N ARG A 28 -25.12 -21.31 -1.98
CA ARG A 28 -23.86 -20.70 -2.48
C ARG A 28 -24.11 -19.67 -3.59
N VAL A 29 -23.23 -18.66 -3.69
CA VAL A 29 -23.22 -17.70 -4.82
C VAL A 29 -22.03 -18.00 -5.72
N ARG A 30 -22.28 -18.30 -6.99
CA ARG A 30 -21.27 -18.45 -8.03
C ARG A 30 -21.12 -17.14 -8.81
N ARG A 31 -19.89 -16.67 -8.97
CA ARG A 31 -19.54 -15.48 -9.75
C ARG A 31 -19.08 -15.91 -11.15
N VAL A 32 -19.64 -15.30 -12.19
CA VAL A 32 -19.25 -15.53 -13.59
C VAL A 32 -18.50 -14.29 -14.06
N TYR A 33 -17.23 -14.47 -14.41
CA TYR A 33 -16.37 -13.41 -14.91
C TYR A 33 -16.26 -13.48 -16.43
N ASP A 34 -16.01 -12.31 -17.02
CA ASP A 34 -15.74 -12.16 -18.43
C ASP A 34 -14.30 -12.58 -18.78
N ARG A 35 -14.00 -12.69 -20.07
CA ARG A 35 -12.62 -12.84 -20.55
C ARG A 35 -11.79 -11.60 -20.19
N PRO A 36 -10.49 -11.76 -19.90
CA PRO A 36 -9.60 -10.64 -19.68
C PRO A 36 -9.54 -9.74 -20.92
N GLN A 37 -9.79 -8.44 -20.74
CA GLN A 37 -9.72 -7.41 -21.80
C GLN A 37 -9.22 -6.10 -21.20
N THR A 38 -8.46 -5.32 -21.97
CA THR A 38 -8.08 -3.97 -21.52
C THR A 38 -9.31 -3.06 -21.46
N PRO A 39 -9.35 -2.07 -20.54
CA PRO A 39 -10.43 -1.07 -20.55
C PRO A 39 -10.58 -0.39 -21.91
N PHE A 40 -9.46 -0.11 -22.59
CA PHE A 40 -9.46 0.42 -23.95
C PHE A 40 -10.16 -0.50 -24.97
N GLU A 41 -9.89 -1.81 -24.96
CA GLU A 41 -10.60 -2.77 -25.83
C GLU A 41 -12.11 -2.79 -25.58
N ARG A 42 -12.53 -2.65 -24.32
CA ARG A 42 -13.97 -2.56 -23.97
C ARG A 42 -14.61 -1.30 -24.53
N VAL A 43 -13.91 -0.17 -24.44
CA VAL A 43 -14.38 1.10 -25.02
C VAL A 43 -14.43 1.01 -26.55
N LEU A 44 -13.45 0.35 -27.18
CA LEU A 44 -13.41 0.12 -28.63
C LEU A 44 -14.61 -0.73 -29.10
N ALA A 45 -15.02 -1.72 -28.30
CA ALA A 45 -16.16 -2.59 -28.58
C ALA A 45 -17.52 -1.97 -28.21
N CYS A 46 -17.55 -0.83 -27.51
CA CYS A 46 -18.79 -0.20 -27.06
C CYS A 46 -19.43 0.62 -28.21
N PRO A 47 -20.67 0.30 -28.62
CA PRO A 47 -21.33 1.02 -29.73
C PRO A 47 -21.61 2.49 -29.42
N GLU A 48 -21.83 2.82 -28.15
CA GLU A 48 -22.17 4.15 -27.66
C GLU A 48 -20.93 5.04 -27.44
N ALA A 49 -19.72 4.49 -27.65
CA ALA A 49 -18.50 5.24 -27.44
C ALA A 49 -18.31 6.34 -28.51
N ASP A 50 -17.88 7.51 -28.04
CA ASP A 50 -17.51 8.65 -28.89
C ASP A 50 -16.34 8.28 -29.80
N ARG A 51 -16.63 8.17 -31.11
CA ARG A 51 -15.68 7.71 -32.14
C ARG A 51 -14.43 8.58 -32.22
N LEU A 52 -14.55 9.89 -32.01
CA LEU A 52 -13.40 10.80 -32.06
C LEU A 52 -12.45 10.53 -30.90
N LYS A 53 -12.98 10.35 -29.68
CA LYS A 53 -12.17 10.01 -28.50
C LYS A 53 -11.53 8.62 -28.63
N VAL A 54 -12.25 7.66 -29.19
CA VAL A 54 -11.69 6.32 -29.45
C VAL A 54 -10.51 6.38 -30.43
N ALA A 55 -10.63 7.17 -31.50
CA ALA A 55 -9.53 7.38 -32.44
C ALA A 55 -8.31 8.04 -31.79
N GLN A 56 -8.52 9.02 -30.90
CA GLN A 56 -7.45 9.63 -30.11
C GLN A 56 -6.76 8.60 -29.19
N LEU A 57 -7.53 7.74 -28.53
CA LEU A 57 -6.98 6.67 -27.68
C LEU A 57 -6.21 5.62 -28.50
N GLN A 58 -6.67 5.30 -29.71
CA GLN A 58 -5.95 4.43 -30.64
C GLN A 58 -4.61 5.04 -31.06
N ALA A 59 -4.59 6.32 -31.43
CA ALA A 59 -3.36 7.02 -31.77
C ALA A 59 -2.39 7.07 -30.57
N LEU A 60 -2.90 7.39 -29.38
CA LEU A 60 -2.12 7.41 -28.16
C LEU A 60 -1.51 6.04 -27.83
N ARG A 61 -2.29 4.96 -27.94
CA ARG A 61 -1.79 3.60 -27.70
C ARG A 61 -0.69 3.19 -28.69
N LYS A 62 -0.75 3.66 -29.94
CA LYS A 62 0.30 3.41 -30.96
C LYS A 62 1.60 4.18 -30.67
N GLN A 63 1.52 5.33 -30.01
CA GLN A 63 2.68 6.17 -29.71
C GLN A 63 3.40 5.76 -28.42
N LEU A 64 2.73 5.07 -27.51
CA LEU A 64 3.27 4.70 -26.21
C LEU A 64 3.89 3.31 -26.23
N ASP A 65 5.10 3.18 -25.68
CA ASP A 65 5.72 1.90 -25.36
C ASP A 65 5.31 1.46 -23.93
N PRO A 66 4.68 0.29 -23.76
CA PRO A 66 4.32 -0.22 -22.44
C PRO A 66 5.52 -0.42 -21.51
N PHE A 67 6.70 -0.76 -22.02
CA PHE A 67 7.88 -0.99 -21.18
C PHE A 67 8.48 0.31 -20.67
N ALA A 68 8.68 1.30 -21.55
CA ALA A 68 9.07 2.65 -21.14
C ALA A 68 8.07 3.27 -20.14
N LEU A 69 6.77 3.02 -20.33
CA LEU A 69 5.74 3.53 -19.43
C LEU A 69 5.81 2.87 -18.04
N ALA A 70 6.07 1.55 -17.98
CA ALA A 70 6.28 0.84 -16.73
C ALA A 70 7.52 1.36 -15.99
N GLU A 71 8.63 1.55 -16.71
CA GLU A 71 9.87 2.08 -16.14
C GLU A 71 9.66 3.50 -15.56
N ALA A 72 8.96 4.37 -16.28
CA ALA A 72 8.63 5.71 -15.80
C ALA A 72 7.78 5.68 -14.51
N ILE A 73 6.87 4.70 -14.36
CA ILE A 73 6.11 4.50 -13.12
C ILE A 73 7.05 4.11 -11.98
N ASP A 74 7.92 3.13 -12.21
CA ASP A 74 8.84 2.62 -11.18
C ASP A 74 9.84 3.69 -10.71
N GLN A 75 10.37 4.50 -11.61
CA GLN A 75 11.24 5.63 -11.28
C GLN A 75 10.51 6.64 -10.36
N LYS A 76 9.27 6.99 -10.70
CA LYS A 76 8.45 7.92 -9.91
C LYS A 76 8.04 7.35 -8.55
N LEU A 77 7.76 6.05 -8.49
CA LEU A 77 7.48 5.35 -7.22
C LEU A 77 8.72 5.32 -6.34
N THR A 78 9.90 5.06 -6.92
CA THR A 78 11.18 5.07 -6.19
C THR A 78 11.42 6.43 -5.53
N GLN A 79 11.24 7.52 -6.26
CA GLN A 79 11.34 8.88 -5.70
C GLN A 79 10.33 9.12 -4.57
N LEU A 80 9.08 8.67 -4.76
CA LEU A 80 8.04 8.80 -3.73
C LEU A 80 8.40 8.03 -2.46
N TYR A 81 8.91 6.80 -2.60
CA TYR A 81 9.29 5.98 -1.46
C TYR A 81 10.50 6.56 -0.73
N ALA A 82 11.48 7.11 -1.44
CA ALA A 82 12.57 7.84 -0.80
C ALA A 82 12.02 8.98 0.07
N LEU A 83 11.19 9.87 -0.51
CA LEU A 83 10.56 10.98 0.21
C LEU A 83 9.73 10.52 1.41
N ALA A 84 8.97 9.42 1.27
CA ALA A 84 8.18 8.86 2.35
C ALA A 84 9.06 8.32 3.48
N HIS A 85 10.09 7.52 3.15
CA HIS A 85 11.02 6.94 4.12
C HIS A 85 11.82 8.02 4.88
N HIS A 86 12.13 9.15 4.23
CA HIS A 86 12.74 10.29 4.91
C HIS A 86 11.82 10.91 5.97
N ARG A 87 10.49 10.84 5.82
CA ARG A 87 9.52 11.31 6.82
C ARG A 87 9.32 10.30 7.96
N THR A 88 9.37 9.00 7.67
CA THR A 88 9.18 7.94 8.68
C THR A 88 10.42 7.68 9.53
N ARG A 89 11.60 8.14 9.11
CA ARG A 89 12.71 8.39 10.04
C ARG A 89 12.29 9.52 10.98
N HIS A 90 11.52 9.17 12.00
CA HIS A 90 11.62 9.88 13.27
C HIS A 90 13.12 9.98 13.57
N GLN A 91 13.66 11.20 13.66
CA GLN A 91 14.94 11.38 14.30
C GLN A 91 14.87 10.61 15.63
N PRO A 92 15.87 9.78 15.95
CA PRO A 92 15.89 9.16 17.26
C PRO A 92 15.79 10.30 18.27
N GLN A 93 14.65 10.39 18.94
CA GLN A 93 14.49 11.30 20.06
C GLN A 93 15.65 10.95 21.00
N PRO A 94 16.43 11.93 21.50
CA PRO A 94 17.45 11.63 22.48
C PRO A 94 16.77 10.81 23.58
N LYS A 95 17.34 9.63 23.87
CA LYS A 95 16.78 8.73 24.88
C LYS A 95 16.50 9.58 26.12
N PRO A 96 15.27 9.57 26.67
CA PRO A 96 14.97 10.40 27.83
C PRO A 96 16.03 10.10 28.92
N PRO A 97 16.54 11.14 29.59
CA PRO A 97 17.55 10.96 30.62
C PRO A 97 17.02 9.97 31.66
N ALA A 98 17.94 9.18 32.24
CA ALA A 98 17.56 8.24 33.28
C ALA A 98 16.80 8.98 34.41
N PRO A 99 15.74 8.39 34.97
CA PRO A 99 14.95 9.06 36.00
C PRO A 99 15.85 9.40 37.19
N THR A 100 15.70 10.62 37.69
CA THR A 100 16.39 11.14 38.87
C THR A 100 15.92 10.41 40.14
N ALA A 101 16.69 10.52 41.22
CA ALA A 101 16.39 9.82 42.48
C ALA A 101 15.00 10.15 43.03
N VAL A 102 14.58 11.42 42.89
CA VAL A 102 13.26 11.92 43.33
C VAL A 102 12.13 11.27 42.54
N GLU A 103 12.29 11.14 41.21
CA GLU A 103 11.29 10.50 40.35
C GLU A 103 11.14 9.01 40.66
N ARG A 104 12.25 8.32 40.95
CA ARG A 104 12.21 6.91 41.38
C ARG A 104 11.49 6.74 42.71
N GLN A 105 11.77 7.62 43.66
CA GLN A 105 11.12 7.61 44.96
C GLN A 105 9.61 7.89 44.84
N ALA A 106 9.20 8.81 43.96
CA ALA A 106 7.79 9.08 43.68
C ALA A 106 7.07 7.87 43.06
N VAL A 107 7.70 7.18 42.10
CA VAL A 107 7.15 5.94 41.50
C VAL A 107 7.03 4.84 42.55
N GLN A 108 8.02 4.69 43.43
CA GLN A 108 7.99 3.72 44.53
C GLN A 108 6.87 4.04 45.52
N ALA A 109 6.74 5.30 45.94
CA ALA A 109 5.69 5.74 46.86
C ALA A 109 4.28 5.55 46.27
N LEU A 110 4.10 5.77 44.97
CA LEU A 110 2.83 5.48 44.28
C LEU A 110 2.54 3.98 44.26
N SER A 111 3.55 3.15 44.00
CA SER A 111 3.38 1.70 44.00
C SER A 111 2.99 1.15 45.38
N GLU A 112 3.62 1.67 46.44
CA GLU A 112 3.31 1.33 47.82
C GLU A 112 1.90 1.80 48.22
N ARG A 113 1.51 3.02 47.81
CA ARG A 113 0.22 3.61 48.16
C ARG A 113 -0.97 2.93 47.50
N PHE A 114 -0.80 2.48 46.26
CA PHE A 114 -1.90 1.88 45.48
C PHE A 114 -1.84 0.35 45.42
N GLY A 115 -0.80 -0.29 45.99
CA GLY A 115 -0.65 -1.75 46.03
C GLY A 115 -0.48 -2.40 44.64
N ILE A 116 -0.18 -1.60 43.62
CA ILE A 116 -0.03 -2.02 42.23
C ILE A 116 1.43 -1.73 41.81
N PRO A 117 2.12 -2.68 41.14
CA PRO A 117 3.47 -2.43 40.63
C PRO A 117 3.43 -1.39 39.50
N VAL A 118 3.84 -0.16 39.80
CA VAL A 118 3.97 0.91 38.80
C VAL A 118 5.42 0.94 38.34
N SER A 119 5.66 0.65 37.06
CA SER A 119 6.99 0.75 36.45
C SER A 119 6.98 1.75 35.30
N VAL A 120 8.03 2.55 35.20
CA VAL A 120 8.27 3.39 34.02
C VAL A 120 9.01 2.51 33.01
N GLY A 121 8.37 2.21 31.88
CA GLY A 121 8.92 1.32 30.85
C GLY A 121 10.28 1.81 30.34
N SER A 122 11.35 1.19 30.84
CA SER A 122 12.67 1.23 30.20
C SER A 122 12.70 0.11 29.16
N GLU A 123 12.26 0.39 27.93
CA GLU A 123 12.48 -0.56 26.84
C GLU A 123 13.98 -0.68 26.56
N GLY A 124 14.56 -1.80 27.01
CA GLY A 124 15.91 -2.24 26.70
C GLY A 124 15.89 -3.71 26.30
N GLY A 125 16.18 -3.99 25.02
CA GLY A 125 16.72 -5.26 24.57
C GLY A 125 15.72 -6.37 24.27
N ARG A 126 15.29 -6.45 23.00
CA ARG A 126 14.72 -7.68 22.42
C ARG A 126 15.81 -8.75 22.36
N SER A 127 15.93 -9.61 23.38
CA SER A 127 16.82 -10.77 23.32
C SER A 127 16.21 -11.82 22.35
N LYS A 128 16.98 -12.20 21.33
CA LYS A 128 16.60 -13.27 20.40
C LYS A 128 16.72 -14.61 21.12
N GLY A 129 15.60 -15.20 21.53
CA GLY A 129 15.52 -16.61 21.90
C GLY A 129 15.78 -17.49 20.68
N LYS A 130 16.94 -18.16 20.65
CA LYS A 130 17.34 -19.13 19.62
C LYS A 130 16.94 -20.52 20.13
N SER A 131 15.74 -21.02 19.78
CA SER A 131 15.39 -22.43 20.02
C SER A 131 15.88 -23.29 18.86
N ARG A 132 16.98 -24.04 19.09
CA ARG A 132 17.35 -25.20 18.28
C ARG A 132 16.49 -26.38 18.76
N GLY A 133 15.58 -26.86 17.90
CA GLY A 133 14.93 -28.16 18.09
C GLY A 133 15.89 -29.27 17.64
N LYS A 134 16.05 -30.28 18.51
CA LYS A 134 16.46 -31.63 18.14
C LYS A 134 15.20 -32.47 17.96
#